data_AF-A0A397CXD9-F1
#
_entry.id   AF-A0A397CXD9-F1
#
_cell.length_a   1.000
_cell.length_b   1.000
_cell.length_c   1.000
_cell.angle_alpha   90.00
_cell.angle_beta   90.00
_cell.angle_gamma   90.00
#
_symmetry.space_group_name_H-M   'P 1'
#
loop_
_entity.id
_entity.type
_entity.pdbx_description
1 polymer ?
#
loop_
_entity_poly.entity_id
_entity_poly.type
_entity_poly.pdbx_seq_one_letter_code
_entity_poly.pdbx_strand_id
1 'polypeptide(L)'
;MAGETRNDISVSIATRQQSTTVQDLRDNRLAESSQKGYRSGVKQITIWMQASGRAHMLNADGSINLELFGYGDFTEFVLHKYKNSGVTLSTLSGYRSALKDYYNKQNVPLPNGFGTDATVIYQGRQI
;
A
#
# COMPACT_ATOMS: atom_id res chain seq x y z
N MET A 1 39.52 -54.10 -25.97
CA MET A 1 40.13 -53.01 -25.17
C MET A 1 39.40 -51.72 -25.50
N ALA A 2 38.89 -51.05 -24.46
CA ALA A 2 38.43 -49.64 -24.37
C ALA A 2 37.33 -49.16 -25.34
N GLY A 3 36.30 -48.41 -24.95
CA GLY A 3 35.98 -47.74 -23.69
C GLY A 3 34.77 -46.82 -23.93
N GLU A 4 33.87 -46.74 -22.96
CA GLU A 4 32.64 -45.95 -22.91
C GLU A 4 32.91 -44.49 -22.50
N THR A 5 32.19 -43.50 -23.08
CA THR A 5 31.79 -42.20 -22.46
C THR A 5 30.69 -41.56 -23.35
N ARG A 6 29.37 -41.67 -23.09
CA ARG A 6 28.44 -40.97 -22.16
C ARG A 6 28.36 -39.43 -22.26
N ASN A 7 27.12 -38.96 -22.51
CA ASN A 7 26.43 -37.73 -22.06
C ASN A 7 27.05 -36.37 -22.47
N ASP A 8 26.33 -35.30 -22.83
CA ASP A 8 25.22 -34.66 -22.12
C ASP A 8 24.63 -33.58 -23.08
N ILE A 9 23.50 -33.85 -23.74
CA ILE A 9 22.80 -32.81 -24.55
C ILE A 9 21.39 -32.54 -23.98
N SER A 10 20.98 -33.21 -22.91
CA SER A 10 19.58 -33.21 -22.47
C SER A 10 19.29 -32.37 -21.23
N VAL A 11 20.27 -31.68 -20.63
CA VAL A 11 20.04 -30.98 -19.34
C VAL A 11 20.53 -29.53 -19.37
N SER A 12 19.96 -28.73 -20.25
CA SER A 12 20.05 -27.27 -20.12
C SER A 12 18.74 -26.53 -20.42
N ILE A 13 17.68 -27.26 -20.78
CA ILE A 13 16.29 -26.80 -20.68
C ILE A 13 15.73 -27.18 -19.31
N ALA A 14 16.50 -26.90 -18.25
CA ALA A 14 15.89 -26.68 -16.95
C ALA A 14 15.17 -25.33 -17.05
N THR A 15 14.02 -25.31 -17.72
CA THR A 15 12.93 -24.43 -17.32
C THR A 15 12.83 -24.59 -15.81
N ARG A 16 13.31 -23.58 -15.07
CA ARG A 16 13.01 -23.36 -13.66
C ARG A 16 11.48 -23.26 -13.55
N GLN A 17 10.80 -24.40 -13.61
CA GLN A 17 9.47 -24.52 -13.06
C GLN A 17 9.69 -24.47 -11.57
N GLN A 18 9.70 -23.25 -11.04
CA GLN A 18 9.69 -23.01 -9.62
C GLN A 18 8.53 -23.83 -9.06
N SER A 19 8.83 -24.76 -8.15
CA SER A 19 7.83 -25.54 -7.42
C SER A 19 7.06 -24.59 -6.51
N THR A 20 6.14 -23.83 -7.08
CA THR A 20 5.28 -22.90 -6.34
C THR A 20 4.22 -23.73 -5.64
N THR A 21 4.18 -23.71 -4.31
CA THR A 21 3.17 -24.46 -3.56
C THR A 21 1.81 -23.76 -3.65
N VAL A 22 0.73 -24.51 -3.39
CA VAL A 22 -0.63 -23.92 -3.30
C VAL A 22 -0.68 -22.80 -2.25
N GLN A 23 0.13 -22.89 -1.19
CA GLN A 23 0.23 -21.87 -0.15
C GLN A 23 0.90 -20.60 -0.69
N ASP A 24 2.01 -20.74 -1.44
CA ASP A 24 2.65 -19.60 -2.11
C ASP A 24 1.71 -18.86 -3.06
N LEU A 25 0.85 -19.58 -3.80
CA LEU A 25 -0.16 -18.96 -4.67
C LEU A 25 -1.23 -18.19 -3.87
N ARG A 26 -1.65 -18.74 -2.72
CA ARG A 26 -2.62 -18.07 -1.83
C ARG A 26 -2.02 -16.82 -1.22
N ASP A 27 -0.80 -16.92 -0.71
CA ASP A 27 -0.08 -15.80 -0.10
C ASP A 27 0.24 -14.73 -1.15
N ASN A 28 0.62 -15.13 -2.36
CA ASN A 28 0.81 -14.21 -3.49
C ASN A 28 -0.49 -13.48 -3.85
N ARG A 29 -1.61 -14.21 -3.99
CA ARG A 29 -2.92 -13.59 -4.23
C ARG A 29 -3.35 -12.65 -3.10
N LEU A 30 -3.07 -13.01 -1.84
CA LEU A 30 -3.34 -12.15 -0.68
C LEU A 30 -2.49 -10.89 -0.72
N ALA A 31 -1.21 -11.00 -1.06
CA ALA A 31 -0.30 -9.88 -1.24
C ALA A 31 -0.75 -8.97 -2.39
N GLU A 32 -1.13 -9.53 -3.54
CA GLU A 32 -1.67 -8.77 -4.67
C GLU A 32 -2.97 -8.04 -4.31
N SER A 33 -3.88 -8.71 -3.59
CA SER A 33 -5.13 -8.10 -3.13
C SER A 33 -4.87 -6.95 -2.13
N SER A 34 -3.87 -7.10 -1.26
CA SER A 34 -3.43 -6.07 -0.33
C SER A 34 -2.80 -4.89 -1.06
N GLN A 35 -1.95 -5.14 -2.07
CA GLN A 35 -1.36 -4.10 -2.91
C GLN A 35 -2.43 -3.34 -3.70
N LYS A 36 -3.44 -4.03 -4.27
CA LYS A 36 -4.59 -3.40 -4.91
C LYS A 36 -5.38 -2.55 -3.91
N GLY A 37 -5.57 -3.05 -2.70
CA GLY A 37 -6.19 -2.33 -1.59
C GLY A 37 -5.44 -1.04 -1.25
N TYR A 38 -4.12 -1.10 -1.10
CA TYR A 38 -3.29 0.06 -0.79
C TYR A 38 -3.28 1.09 -1.92
N ARG A 39 -3.15 0.64 -3.18
CA ARG A 39 -3.25 1.54 -4.33
C ARG A 39 -4.62 2.24 -4.39
N SER A 40 -5.70 1.51 -4.13
CA SER A 40 -7.04 2.09 -4.04
C SER A 40 -7.15 3.10 -2.90
N GLY A 41 -6.57 2.79 -1.75
CA GLY A 41 -6.51 3.69 -0.59
C GLY A 41 -5.80 5.00 -0.91
N VAL A 42 -4.60 4.94 -1.48
CA VAL A 42 -3.84 6.13 -1.91
C VAL A 42 -4.61 6.93 -2.97
N LYS A 43 -5.24 6.26 -3.95
CA LYS A 43 -6.06 6.92 -4.97
C LYS A 43 -7.25 7.68 -4.36
N GLN A 44 -7.88 7.17 -3.31
CA GLN A 44 -8.96 7.88 -2.64
C GLN A 44 -8.49 9.17 -1.97
N ILE A 45 -7.26 9.19 -1.46
CA ILE A 45 -6.65 10.40 -0.89
C ILE A 45 -6.38 11.43 -1.99
N THR A 46 -5.83 11.01 -3.14
CA THR A 46 -5.57 11.93 -4.27
C THR A 46 -6.86 12.52 -4.86
N ILE A 47 -7.90 11.70 -5.02
CA ILE A 47 -9.23 12.17 -5.45
C ILE A 47 -9.78 13.22 -4.47
N TRP A 48 -9.68 12.96 -3.16
CA TRP A 48 -10.14 13.91 -2.15
C TRP A 48 -9.34 15.21 -2.18
N MET A 49 -8.01 15.15 -2.38
CA MET A 49 -7.19 16.36 -2.51
C MET A 49 -7.61 17.21 -3.70
N GLN A 50 -7.89 16.59 -4.85
CA GLN A 50 -8.41 17.30 -6.03
C GLN A 50 -9.77 17.95 -5.74
N ALA A 51 -10.69 17.21 -5.12
CA ALA A 51 -12.03 17.70 -4.84
C ALA A 51 -12.09 18.79 -3.74
N SER A 52 -11.10 18.83 -2.84
CA SER A 52 -11.06 19.77 -1.71
C SER A 52 -10.18 21.00 -1.95
N GLY A 53 -9.70 21.23 -3.18
CA GLY A 53 -8.83 22.36 -3.51
C GLY A 53 -7.37 22.21 -3.07
N ARG A 54 -6.97 21.00 -2.66
CA ARG A 54 -5.60 20.65 -2.24
C ARG A 54 -4.74 20.06 -3.36
N ALA A 55 -5.10 20.31 -4.62
CA ALA A 55 -4.35 19.79 -5.77
C ALA A 55 -2.87 20.24 -5.79
N HIS A 56 -2.54 21.36 -5.14
CA HIS A 56 -1.16 21.84 -4.98
C HIS A 56 -0.27 20.92 -4.12
N MET A 57 -0.86 19.99 -3.35
CA MET A 57 -0.16 18.96 -2.56
C MET A 57 0.10 17.68 -3.37
N LEU A 58 -0.23 17.68 -4.67
CA LEU A 58 0.10 16.59 -5.58
C LEU A 58 1.36 16.94 -6.37
N ASN A 59 2.14 15.91 -6.68
CA ASN A 59 3.21 15.99 -7.67
C ASN A 59 2.61 16.17 -9.08
N ALA A 60 3.46 16.57 -10.04
CA ALA A 60 3.04 16.75 -11.43
C ALA A 60 2.47 15.46 -12.08
N ASP A 61 2.86 14.28 -11.59
CA ASP A 61 2.34 12.99 -12.03
C ASP A 61 1.02 12.58 -11.35
N GLY A 62 0.48 13.43 -10.48
CA GLY A 62 -0.75 13.19 -9.71
C GLY A 62 -0.56 12.30 -8.48
N SER A 63 0.68 11.93 -8.13
CA SER A 63 0.99 11.24 -6.89
C SER A 63 1.04 12.21 -5.70
N ILE A 64 1.03 11.68 -4.47
CA ILE A 64 1.02 12.52 -3.26
C ILE A 64 2.42 13.13 -3.08
N ASN A 65 2.52 14.45 -2.95
CA ASN A 65 3.76 15.09 -2.51
C ASN A 65 3.89 14.95 -0.99
N LEU A 66 4.78 14.06 -0.53
CA LEU A 66 4.99 13.78 0.91
C LEU A 66 5.73 14.89 1.68
N GLU A 67 6.27 15.90 0.99
CA GLU A 67 6.82 17.09 1.65
C GLU A 67 5.73 18.09 2.05
N LEU A 68 4.62 18.12 1.30
CA LEU A 68 3.49 19.03 1.52
C LEU A 68 2.34 18.35 2.25
N PHE A 69 2.04 17.09 1.91
CA PHE A 69 0.94 16.34 2.49
C PHE A 69 1.37 15.69 3.82
N GLY A 70 0.85 16.23 4.92
CA GLY A 70 1.22 15.81 6.27
C GLY A 70 0.18 14.94 6.97
N TYR A 71 0.47 14.66 8.24
CA TYR A 71 -0.48 13.98 9.13
C TYR A 71 -1.76 14.81 9.34
N GLY A 72 -1.66 16.14 9.41
CA GLY A 72 -2.81 17.03 9.52
C GLY A 72 -3.80 16.85 8.36
N ASP A 73 -3.31 16.89 7.12
CA ASP A 73 -4.14 16.68 5.93
C ASP A 73 -4.77 15.29 5.90
N PHE A 74 -4.03 14.26 6.33
CA PHE A 74 -4.58 12.92 6.48
C PHE A 74 -5.73 12.88 7.50
N THR A 75 -5.62 13.58 8.64
CA THR A 75 -6.71 13.62 9.63
C THR A 75 -7.95 14.32 9.09
N GLU A 76 -7.80 15.35 8.24
CA GLU A 76 -8.92 15.98 7.56
C GLU A 76 -9.58 15.06 6.53
N PHE A 77 -8.79 14.30 5.77
CA PHE A 77 -9.30 13.26 4.88
C PHE A 77 -10.11 12.21 5.66
N VAL A 78 -9.58 11.73 6.79
CA VAL A 78 -10.26 10.75 7.66
C VAL A 78 -11.56 11.34 8.21
N LEU A 79 -11.54 12.59 8.69
CA LEU A 79 -12.71 13.31 9.18
C LEU A 79 -13.80 13.39 8.10
N HIS A 80 -13.42 13.79 6.89
CA HIS A 80 -14.31 13.90 5.76
C HIS A 80 -14.92 12.54 5.40
N LYS A 81 -14.12 11.46 5.31
CA LYS A 81 -14.66 10.12 5.03
C LYS A 81 -15.62 9.65 6.12
N TYR A 82 -15.28 9.88 7.39
CA TYR A 82 -16.16 9.51 8.50
C TYR A 82 -17.49 10.27 8.48
N LYS A 83 -17.45 11.61 8.35
CA LYS A 83 -18.65 12.47 8.44
C LYS A 83 -19.49 12.49 7.15
N ASN A 84 -18.86 12.50 5.98
CA ASN A 84 -19.54 12.74 4.71
C ASN A 84 -19.78 11.47 3.89
N SER A 85 -18.98 10.42 4.09
CA SER A 85 -19.09 9.17 3.33
C SER A 85 -19.53 7.97 4.17
N GLY A 86 -19.70 8.14 5.49
CA GLY A 86 -20.18 7.09 6.40
C GLY A 86 -19.27 5.87 6.44
N VAL A 87 -17.96 6.03 6.18
CA VAL A 87 -17.05 4.89 6.07
C VAL A 87 -16.69 4.34 7.46
N THR A 88 -16.59 3.01 7.56
CA THR A 88 -16.29 2.33 8.83
C THR A 88 -14.87 2.63 9.34
N LEU A 89 -14.67 2.52 10.66
CA LEU A 89 -13.34 2.65 11.27
C LEU A 89 -12.30 1.68 10.69
N SER A 90 -12.72 0.46 10.32
CA SER A 90 -11.84 -0.53 9.66
C SER A 90 -11.30 0.01 8.33
N THR A 91 -12.15 0.66 7.53
CA THR A 91 -11.73 1.26 6.26
C THR A 91 -10.81 2.47 6.48
N LEU A 92 -11.04 3.27 7.52
CA LEU A 92 -10.16 4.38 7.88
C LEU A 92 -8.76 3.88 8.27
N SER A 93 -8.68 2.80 9.04
CA SER A 93 -7.42 2.10 9.32
C SER A 93 -6.77 1.56 8.04
N GLY A 94 -7.58 1.09 7.08
CA GLY A 94 -7.11 0.69 5.75
C GLY A 94 -6.43 1.83 4.98
N TYR A 95 -7.01 3.04 4.99
CA TYR A 95 -6.39 4.22 4.38
C TYR A 95 -5.07 4.60 5.03
N ARG A 96 -4.98 4.50 6.37
CA ARG A 96 -3.73 4.73 7.10
C ARG A 96 -2.66 3.72 6.71
N SER A 97 -2.99 2.44 6.66
CA SER A 97 -2.05 1.39 6.24
C SER A 97 -1.57 1.58 4.81
N ALA A 98 -2.48 1.95 3.90
CA ALA A 98 -2.15 2.28 2.51
C ALA A 98 -1.15 3.44 2.42
N LEU A 99 -1.35 4.49 3.22
CA LEU A 99 -0.45 5.64 3.24
C LEU A 99 0.90 5.30 3.89
N LYS A 100 0.93 4.52 4.98
CA LYS A 100 2.18 4.01 5.57
C LYS A 100 3.01 3.18 4.58
N ASP A 101 2.35 2.30 3.82
CA ASP A 101 2.98 1.53 2.74
C ASP A 101 3.53 2.46 1.65
N TYR A 102 2.81 3.53 1.32
CA TYR A 102 3.27 4.53 0.36
C TYR A 102 4.53 5.28 0.84
N TYR A 103 4.57 5.74 2.10
CA TYR A 103 5.78 6.32 2.70
C TYR A 103 6.98 5.36 2.62
N ASN A 104 6.78 4.09 2.97
CA ASN A 104 7.82 3.07 2.93
C ASN A 104 8.35 2.85 1.50
N LYS A 105 7.46 2.78 0.51
CA LYS A 105 7.83 2.62 -0.90
C LYS A 105 8.60 3.80 -1.47
N GLN A 106 8.32 5.01 -1.00
CA GLN A 106 9.05 6.22 -1.38
C GLN A 106 10.35 6.42 -0.57
N ASN A 107 10.65 5.52 0.37
CA ASN A 107 11.78 5.63 1.30
C ASN A 107 11.76 6.93 2.13
N VAL A 108 10.57 7.47 2.39
CA VAL A 108 10.38 8.70 3.18
C VAL A 108 10.09 8.34 4.63
N PRO A 109 10.76 8.98 5.62
CA PRO A 109 10.48 8.76 7.03
C PRO A 109 9.00 9.02 7.36
N LEU A 110 8.39 8.08 8.07
CA LEU A 110 6.99 8.21 8.48
C LEU A 110 6.85 9.27 9.59
N PRO A 111 6.00 10.29 9.44
CA PRO A 111 5.78 11.28 10.50
C PRO A 111 5.21 10.66 11.78
N ASN A 112 5.62 11.18 12.94
CA ASN A 112 5.27 10.63 14.27
C ASN A 112 3.76 10.41 14.50
N GLY A 113 2.89 11.21 13.88
CA GLY A 113 1.43 11.06 13.99
C GLY A 113 0.87 9.75 13.41
N PHE A 114 1.57 9.12 12.46
CA PHE A 114 1.14 7.86 11.88
C PHE A 114 1.52 6.63 12.71
N GLY A 115 2.16 6.78 13.87
CA GLY A 115 2.42 5.70 14.83
C GLY A 115 1.19 5.33 15.66
N THR A 116 0.33 6.30 15.98
CA THR A 116 -0.84 6.14 16.86
C THR A 116 -2.09 5.73 16.09
N ASP A 117 -2.94 4.87 16.70
CA ASP A 117 -4.10 4.31 16.02
C ASP A 117 -5.08 5.38 15.50
N ALA A 118 -5.51 5.28 14.24
CA ALA A 118 -6.45 6.25 13.66
C ALA A 118 -7.81 6.20 14.37
N THR A 119 -8.10 5.06 14.98
CA THR A 119 -9.26 4.84 15.86
C THR A 119 -9.18 5.65 17.15
N VAL A 120 -7.99 5.92 17.69
CA VAL A 120 -7.81 6.75 18.91
C VAL A 120 -8.23 8.20 18.67
N ILE A 121 -8.16 8.68 17.42
CA ILE A 121 -8.58 10.03 17.04
C ILE A 121 -10.10 10.22 17.19
N TYR A 122 -10.89 9.14 17.01
CA TYR A 122 -12.36 9.21 16.97
C TYR A 122 -13.08 8.36 18.02
N GLN A 123 -12.40 7.46 18.73
CA GLN A 123 -12.97 6.70 19.84
C GLN A 123 -13.16 7.52 21.14
N GLY A 124 -13.20 8.86 21.04
CA GLY A 124 -13.61 9.73 22.13
C GLY A 124 -12.65 9.73 23.30
N ARG A 125 -11.52 10.44 23.17
CA ARG A 125 -10.96 11.12 24.34
C ARG A 125 -11.50 12.55 24.33
N GLN A 126 -12.55 12.75 25.12
CA GLN A 126 -12.96 14.04 25.63
C GLN A 126 -11.71 14.73 26.19
N ILE A 127 -11.37 15.90 25.64
CA ILE A 127 -10.72 16.97 26.40
C ILE A 127 -11.73 18.09 26.55
#